data_AF-A0A9X1LN93-F1
#
_entry.id   AF-A0A9X1LN93-F1
#
_cell.length_a   1.000
_cell.length_b   1.000
_cell.length_c   1.000
_cell.angle_alpha   90.00
_cell.angle_beta   90.00
_cell.angle_gamma   90.00
#
_symmetry.space_group_name_H-M   'P 1'
#
loop_
_entity.id
_entity.type
_entity.pdbx_description
1 polymer ?
#
loop_
_entity_poly.entity_id
_entity_poly.type
_entity_poly.pdbx_seq_one_letter_code
_entity_poly.pdbx_strand_id
1 'polypeptide(L)'
;MGAPTEWIAARGLWPVSADPSELVIPDHVLNDVELSLAAKGLFALLVASQGQPIDPFDDALEDPADISAAIDELLRAGLAVRVVR
;
A
#
# COMPACT_ATOMS: atom_id res chain seq x y z
N MET A 1 -13.25 3.18 -20.16
CA MET A 1 -13.08 1.94 -19.37
C MET A 1 -12.65 2.38 -18.00
N GLY A 2 -13.40 2.05 -16.94
CA GLY A 2 -13.02 2.41 -15.58
C GLY A 2 -11.71 1.70 -15.19
N ALA A 3 -10.93 2.31 -14.30
CA ALA A 3 -9.78 1.65 -13.72
C ALA A 3 -10.20 0.32 -13.06
N PRO A 4 -9.36 -0.72 -13.07
CA PRO A 4 -9.63 -1.95 -12.33
C PRO A 4 -9.78 -1.61 -10.84
N THR A 5 -10.72 -2.26 -10.16
CA THR A 5 -10.93 -2.11 -8.70
C THR A 5 -10.18 -3.22 -7.99
N GLU A 6 -9.23 -2.90 -7.11
CA GLU A 6 -8.47 -3.92 -6.38
C GLU A 6 -8.27 -3.51 -4.91
N TRP A 7 -9.14 -4.01 -4.04
CA TRP A 7 -9.07 -3.71 -2.61
C TRP A 7 -7.92 -4.47 -1.94
N ILE A 8 -7.04 -3.72 -1.27
CA ILE A 8 -5.91 -4.28 -0.52
C ILE A 8 -5.83 -3.68 0.89
N ALA A 9 -5.23 -4.42 1.80
CA ALA A 9 -4.95 -3.99 3.17
C ALA A 9 -3.52 -4.38 3.58
N ALA A 10 -2.93 -3.62 4.51
CA ALA A 10 -1.66 -4.00 5.12
C ALA A 10 -1.80 -5.35 5.83
N ARG A 11 -0.81 -6.23 5.67
CA ARG A 11 -0.75 -7.52 6.34
C ARG A 11 -0.03 -7.37 7.68
N GLY A 12 -0.59 -7.94 8.75
CA GLY A 12 0.02 -7.94 10.07
C GLY A 12 -0.39 -6.75 10.93
N LEU A 13 0.30 -6.57 12.06
CA LEU A 13 0.06 -5.48 13.00
C LEU A 13 1.03 -4.34 12.73
N TRP A 14 0.49 -3.16 12.47
CA TRP A 14 1.26 -1.94 12.24
C TRP A 14 0.91 -0.87 13.28
N PRO A 15 1.85 0.02 13.63
CA PRO A 15 1.57 1.12 14.53
C PRO A 15 0.41 1.98 13.99
N VAL A 16 -0.55 2.27 14.87
CA VAL A 16 -1.60 3.27 14.62
C VAL A 16 -1.15 4.59 15.21
N SER A 17 -1.41 5.68 14.49
CA SER A 17 -1.10 7.02 14.95
C SER A 17 -2.38 7.83 15.15
N ALA A 18 -2.45 8.62 16.22
CA ALA A 18 -3.52 9.60 16.37
C ALA A 18 -3.34 10.80 15.43
N ASP A 19 -2.10 11.03 14.97
CA ASP A 19 -1.73 12.09 14.04
C ASP A 19 -1.16 11.49 12.74
N PRO A 20 -1.84 11.67 11.59
CA PRO A 20 -1.34 11.20 10.30
C PRO A 20 0.04 11.74 9.92
N SER A 21 0.43 12.92 10.44
CA SER A 21 1.75 13.51 10.18
C SER A 21 2.89 12.83 10.95
N GLU A 22 2.57 12.06 11.98
CA GLU A 22 3.52 11.26 12.76
C GLU A 22 3.66 9.82 12.22
N LEU A 23 3.02 9.51 11.08
CA LEU A 23 3.10 8.18 10.48
C LEU A 23 4.53 7.89 9.99
N VAL A 24 5.18 6.90 10.59
CA VAL A 24 6.52 6.46 10.20
C VAL A 24 6.43 5.15 9.43
N ILE A 25 6.96 5.14 8.20
CA ILE A 25 7.17 3.89 7.47
C ILE A 25 8.37 3.18 8.11
N PRO A 26 8.24 1.91 8.50
CA PRO A 26 9.33 1.15 9.09
C PRO A 26 10.59 1.11 8.20
N ASP A 27 11.76 1.28 8.81
CA ASP A 27 13.06 1.32 8.11
C ASP A 27 13.32 0.08 7.25
N HIS A 28 12.84 -1.10 7.66
CA HIS A 28 13.02 -2.32 6.89
C HIS A 28 12.26 -2.30 5.56
N VAL A 29 11.12 -1.59 5.48
CA VAL A 29 10.37 -1.40 4.22
C VAL A 29 11.01 -0.29 3.39
N LEU A 30 11.41 0.82 4.03
CA LEU A 30 12.06 1.92 3.33
C LEU A 30 13.39 1.51 2.68
N ASN A 31 14.17 0.69 3.37
CA ASN A 31 15.47 0.22 2.90
C ASN A 31 15.40 -1.09 2.09
N ASP A 32 14.21 -1.65 1.87
CA ASP A 32 14.08 -2.85 1.04
C ASP A 32 14.41 -2.49 -0.42
N VAL A 33 15.42 -3.15 -0.98
CA VAL A 33 15.88 -2.91 -2.36
C VAL A 33 15.01 -3.61 -3.39
N GLU A 34 14.21 -4.60 -2.97
CA GLU A 34 13.28 -5.34 -3.84
C GLU A 34 11.96 -4.58 -4.03
N LEU A 35 11.72 -3.53 -3.24
CA LEU A 35 10.53 -2.68 -3.34
C LEU A 35 10.84 -1.39 -4.11
N SER A 36 10.01 -1.14 -5.12
CA SER A 36 9.99 0.13 -5.84
C SER A 36 9.55 1.29 -4.92
N LEU A 37 9.83 2.52 -5.37
CA LEU A 37 9.34 3.71 -4.68
C LEU A 37 7.80 3.76 -4.64
N ALA A 38 7.13 3.32 -5.71
CA ALA A 38 5.68 3.23 -5.78
C ALA A 38 5.12 2.24 -4.74
N ALA A 39 5.73 1.04 -4.62
CA ALA A 39 5.34 0.08 -3.60
C ALA A 39 5.53 0.62 -2.18
N LYS A 40 6.63 1.33 -1.92
CA LYS A 40 6.88 1.97 -0.61
C LYS A 40 5.85 3.06 -0.30
N GLY A 41 5.52 3.90 -1.28
CA GLY A 41 4.48 4.92 -1.15
C GLY A 41 3.10 4.31 -0.90
N LEU A 42 2.74 3.28 -1.68
CA LEU A 42 1.49 2.56 -1.52
C LEU A 42 1.40 1.88 -0.15
N PHE A 43 2.50 1.29 0.34
CA PHE A 43 2.54 0.72 1.68
C PHE A 43 2.35 1.79 2.76
N ALA A 44 2.92 2.98 2.60
CA ALA A 44 2.67 4.10 3.49
C ALA A 44 1.18 4.43 3.59
N LEU A 45 0.48 4.44 2.46
CA LEU A 45 -0.96 4.68 2.40
C LEU A 45 -1.75 3.58 3.12
N LEU A 46 -1.34 2.31 2.99
CA LEU A 46 -1.95 1.19 3.72
C LEU A 46 -1.76 1.29 5.24
N VAL A 47 -0.61 1.77 5.70
CA VAL A 47 -0.37 1.99 7.13
C VAL A 47 -1.18 3.21 7.61
N ALA A 48 -1.26 4.26 6.80
CA ALA A 48 -2.08 5.44 7.07
C ALA A 48 -3.58 5.15 7.16
N SER A 49 -4.06 4.12 6.45
CA SER A 49 -5.47 3.70 6.52
C SER A 49 -5.83 2.93 7.80
N GLN A 50 -4.84 2.64 8.67
CA GLN A 50 -5.04 2.04 9.99
C GLN A 50 -5.87 0.75 9.97
N GLY A 51 -5.63 -0.08 8.97
CA GLY A 51 -6.32 -1.36 8.79
C GLY A 51 -7.60 -1.29 7.96
N GLN A 52 -8.02 -0.11 7.50
CA GLN A 52 -9.07 -0.01 6.49
C GLN A 52 -8.52 -0.45 5.12
N PRO A 53 -9.18 -1.39 4.42
CA PRO A 53 -8.83 -1.69 3.04
C PRO A 53 -9.03 -0.47 2.16
N ILE A 54 -8.09 -0.23 1.24
CA ILE A 54 -8.14 0.84 0.24
C ILE A 54 -8.21 0.23 -1.15
N ASP A 55 -8.77 0.97 -2.10
CA ASP A 55 -8.62 0.69 -3.53
C ASP A 55 -7.58 1.67 -4.10
N PRO A 56 -6.36 1.23 -4.43
CA PRO A 56 -5.29 2.11 -4.89
C PRO A 56 -5.60 2.79 -6.23
N PHE A 57 -6.59 2.28 -6.97
CA PHE A 57 -7.03 2.85 -8.24
C PHE A 57 -8.05 3.99 -8.06
N ASP A 58 -8.59 4.19 -6.85
CA ASP A 58 -9.53 5.26 -6.55
C ASP A 58 -8.80 6.60 -6.47
N ASP A 59 -9.23 7.58 -7.28
CA ASP A 59 -8.61 8.91 -7.45
C ASP A 59 -7.09 8.90 -7.73
N ALA A 60 -6.58 7.84 -8.36
CA ALA A 60 -5.15 7.69 -8.61
C ALA A 60 -4.60 8.73 -9.62
N LEU A 61 -3.48 9.36 -9.24
CA LEU A 61 -2.69 10.24 -10.11
C LEU A 61 -1.57 9.48 -10.87
N GLU A 62 -1.33 8.23 -10.49
CA GLU A 62 -0.29 7.35 -11.05
C GLU A 62 -0.83 6.52 -12.22
N ASP A 63 0.06 5.97 -13.04
CA ASP A 63 -0.32 5.04 -14.11
C ASP A 63 -0.89 3.74 -13.51
N PRO A 64 -2.06 3.25 -13.96
CA PRO A 64 -2.62 1.98 -13.50
C PRO A 64 -1.65 0.78 -13.58
N ALA A 65 -0.71 0.79 -14.53
CA ALA A 65 0.31 -0.25 -14.64
C ALA A 65 1.32 -0.20 -13.47
N ASP A 66 1.73 1.00 -13.05
CA ASP A 66 2.63 1.21 -11.93
C ASP A 66 1.96 0.82 -10.61
N ILE A 67 0.67 1.18 -10.46
CA ILE A 67 -0.15 0.77 -9.31
C ILE A 67 -0.24 -0.75 -9.23
N SER A 68 -0.54 -1.41 -10.36
CA SER A 68 -0.63 -2.88 -10.41
C SER A 68 0.70 -3.55 -10.04
N ALA A 69 1.81 -3.02 -10.54
CA ALA A 69 3.15 -3.52 -10.22
C ALA A 69 3.48 -3.34 -8.72
N ALA A 70 3.17 -2.17 -8.16
CA ALA A 70 3.35 -1.88 -6.74
C ALA A 70 2.51 -2.81 -5.84
N ILE A 71 1.26 -3.10 -6.21
CA ILE A 71 0.42 -4.07 -5.50
C ILE A 71 1.10 -5.44 -5.49
N ASP A 72 1.53 -5.93 -6.66
CA ASP A 72 2.15 -7.25 -6.76
C ASP A 72 3.46 -7.35 -5.97
N GLU A 73 4.27 -6.29 -5.92
CA GLU A 73 5.46 -6.21 -5.08
C GLU A 73 5.11 -6.38 -3.59
N LEU A 74 4.12 -5.64 -3.10
CA LEU A 74 3.69 -5.71 -1.70
C LEU A 74 3.09 -7.07 -1.34
N LEU A 75 2.37 -7.70 -2.27
CA LEU A 75 1.85 -9.06 -2.08
C LEU A 75 2.98 -10.09 -2.03
N ARG A 76 3.98 -10.00 -2.91
CA ARG A 76 5.14 -10.90 -2.91
C ARG A 76 6.01 -10.75 -1.66
N ALA A 77 6.20 -9.51 -1.20
CA ALA A 77 6.92 -9.22 0.04
C ALA A 77 6.14 -9.64 1.30
N GLY A 78 4.86 -10.00 1.16
CA GLY A 78 3.99 -10.37 2.28
C GLY A 78 3.61 -9.18 3.16
N LEU A 79 3.68 -7.96 2.63
CA LEU A 79 3.34 -6.71 3.32
C LEU A 79 1.87 -6.31 3.14
N ALA A 80 1.20 -6.83 2.11
CA ALA A 80 -0.21 -6.58 1.85
C ALA A 80 -0.98 -7.89 1.60
N VAL A 81 -2.31 -7.80 1.64
CA VAL A 81 -3.24 -8.85 1.21
C VAL A 81 -4.34 -8.25 0.35
N ARG A 82 -4.82 -9.04 -0.64
CA ARG A 82 -6.05 -8.75 -1.37
C ARG A 82 -7.26 -9.02 -0.48
N VAL A 83 -8.25 -8.14 -0.56
CA VAL A 83 -9.50 -8.22 0.18
C VAL A 83 -10.65 -8.31 -0.80
N VAL A 84 -11.56 -9.26 -0.58
CA VAL A 84 -12.82 -9.31 -1.33
C VAL A 84 -13.81 -8.39 -0.64
N ARG A 85 -14.36 -7.41 -1.38
CA ARG A 85 -15.36 -6.47 -0.90
C ARG A 85 -16.66 -6.60 -1.67
#